data_AF-A0A4U9IWM7-F1
#
_entry.id   AF-A0A4U9IWM7-F1
#
_cell.length_a   1.000
_cell.length_b   1.000
_cell.length_c   1.000
_cell.angle_alpha   90.00
_cell.angle_beta   90.00
_cell.angle_gamma   90.00
#
_symmetry.space_group_name_H-M   'P 1'
#
loop_
_entity.id
_entity.type
_entity.pdbx_description
1 polymer ?
#
loop_
_entity_poly.entity_id
_entity_poly.type
_entity_poly.pdbx_seq_one_letter_code
_entity_poly.pdbx_strand_id
1 'polypeptide(L)' 'MKLVCVGPEEKIVGIHGIGFGMDEILQGFAVALKMGATKKDFDNTVAIHPTAAEEFVTMR' A
#
# COMPACT_ATOMS: atom_id res chain seq x y z
N MET A 1 -6.01 4.07 -7.31
CA MET A 1 -5.70 3.41 -6.01
C MET A 1 -5.98 4.38 -4.88
N LYS A 2 -6.19 3.91 -3.65
CA LYS A 2 -6.43 4.74 -2.47
C LYS A 2 -5.86 4.07 -1.22
N LEU A 3 -5.10 4.83 -0.43
CA LEU A 3 -4.73 4.49 0.93
C LEU A 3 -5.52 5.37 1.90
N VAL A 4 -6.03 4.77 2.97
CA VAL A 4 -6.75 5.46 4.04
C VAL A 4 -5.89 5.37 5.30
N CYS A 5 -5.42 6.52 5.76
CA CYS A 5 -4.54 6.64 6.93
C CYS A 5 -5.27 7.30 8.11
N VAL A 6 -4.87 6.95 9.34
CA VAL A 6 -5.40 7.57 10.56
C VAL A 6 -4.29 7.94 11.54
N GLY A 7 -4.50 9.06 12.25
CA GLY A 7 -3.61 9.51 13.32
C GLY A 7 -2.30 10.13 12.82
N PRO A 8 -1.46 10.62 13.75
CA PRO A 8 -0.22 11.31 13.43
C PRO A 8 0.85 10.41 12.78
N GLU A 9 0.83 9.11 13.07
CA GLU A 9 1.74 8.13 12.47
C GLU A 9 1.22 7.58 11.12
N GLU A 10 0.08 8.08 10.65
CA GLU A 10 -0.54 7.66 9.38
C GLU A 10 -0.67 6.14 9.25
N LYS A 11 -1.19 5.49 10.31
CA LYS A 11 -1.46 4.06 10.27
C LYS A 11 -2.43 3.76 9.13
N ILE A 12 -2.07 2.82 8.27
CA ILE A 12 -2.91 2.44 7.13
C ILE A 12 -4.05 1.56 7.64
N VAL A 13 -5.28 2.05 7.52
CA VAL A 13 -6.51 1.35 7.95
C VAL A 13 -7.39 0.92 6.78
N GLY A 14 -7.06 1.33 5.57
CA GLY A 14 -7.75 0.90 4.36
C GLY A 14 -6.86 0.98 3.13
N ILE A 15 -7.00 -0.01 2.25
CA ILE A 15 -6.35 -0.05 0.94
C ILE A 15 -7.41 -0.43 -0.10
N HIS A 16 -7.49 0.35 -1.17
CA HIS A 16 -8.46 0.11 -2.25
C HIS A 16 -7.76 0.26 -3.61
N GLY A 17 -7.88 -0.78 -4.43
CA GLY A 17 -7.36 -0.83 -5.79
C GLY A 17 -8.44 -1.25 -6.77
N ILE A 18 -8.42 -0.68 -7.97
CA ILE A 18 -9.17 -1.14 -9.13
C ILE A 18 -8.23 -1.01 -10.33
N GLY A 19 -8.07 -2.09 -11.09
CA GLY A 19 -7.12 -2.18 -12.18
C GLY A 19 -6.63 -3.61 -12.42
N PHE A 20 -5.82 -3.79 -13.45
CA PHE A 20 -5.23 -5.07 -13.80
C PHE A 20 -4.26 -5.56 -12.71
N GLY A 21 -4.36 -6.84 -12.32
CA GLY A 21 -3.49 -7.48 -11.34
C GLY A 21 -3.81 -7.19 -9.86
N MET A 22 -4.86 -6.42 -9.57
CA MET A 22 -5.25 -6.11 -8.17
C MET A 22 -5.65 -7.36 -7.38
N ASP A 23 -6.17 -8.38 -8.06
CA ASP A 23 -6.49 -9.69 -7.53
C ASP A 23 -5.28 -10.40 -6.90
N GLU A 24 -4.09 -10.25 -7.50
CA GLU A 24 -2.84 -10.83 -6.97
C GLU A 24 -2.08 -9.85 -6.04
N ILE A 25 -2.13 -8.55 -6.34
CA ILE A 25 -1.38 -7.53 -5.60
C ILE A 25 -1.87 -7.36 -4.16
N LEU A 26 -3.19 -7.41 -3.93
CA LEU A 26 -3.77 -7.10 -2.60
C LEU A 26 -3.36 -8.09 -1.51
N GLN A 27 -3.06 -9.34 -1.85
CA GLN A 27 -2.72 -10.37 -0.88
C GLN A 27 -1.43 -10.04 -0.11
N GLY A 28 -0.43 -9.45 -0.78
CA GLY A 28 0.82 -9.01 -0.14
C GLY A 28 0.61 -7.84 0.83
N PHE A 29 -0.12 -6.81 0.39
CA PHE A 29 -0.42 -5.66 1.23
C PHE A 29 -1.31 -5.99 2.44
N ALA A 30 -2.21 -6.97 2.33
CA ALA A 30 -3.03 -7.42 3.44
C ALA A 30 -2.19 -7.90 4.64
N VAL A 31 -1.04 -8.54 4.39
CA VAL A 31 -0.08 -8.94 5.44
C VAL A 31 0.48 -7.71 6.15
N ALA A 32 0.95 -6.71 5.40
CA ALA A 32 1.50 -5.47 5.96
C ALA A 32 0.45 -4.71 6.80
N LEU A 33 -0.79 -4.60 6.31
CA LEU A 33 -1.89 -3.97 7.07
C LEU A 33 -2.19 -4.75 8.36
N LYS A 34 -2.16 -6.08 8.33
CA LYS A 34 -2.35 -6.92 9.52
C LYS A 34 -1.25 -6.71 10.56
N MET A 35 -0.02 -6.45 10.11
CA MET A 35 1.13 -6.09 10.95
C MET A 35 1.07 -4.64 11.47
N GLY A 36 0.11 -3.84 10.98
CA GLY A 36 -0.08 -2.46 11.42
C GLY A 36 0.79 -1.44 10.71
N ALA A 37 1.16 -1.70 9.44
CA ALA A 37 1.96 -0.80 8.63
C ALA A 37 1.43 0.65 8.60
N THR A 38 2.38 1.58 8.60
CA THR A 38 2.19 3.03 8.45
C THR A 38 2.51 3.45 7.01
N LYS A 39 2.11 4.67 6.63
CA LYS A 39 2.52 5.26 5.34
C LYS A 39 4.04 5.29 5.17
N LYS A 40 4.77 5.55 6.24
CA LYS A 40 6.24 5.55 6.26
C LYS A 40 6.83 4.18 5.91
N ASP A 41 6.19 3.07 6.33
CA ASP A 41 6.66 1.73 5.97
C ASP A 41 6.52 1.46 4.46
N PHE A 42 5.45 1.96 3.86
CA PHE A 42 5.25 1.89 2.40
C PHE A 42 6.30 2.75 1.68
N ASP A 43 6.55 3.97 2.14
CA ASP A 43 7.55 4.87 1.54
C ASP A 43 9.00 4.37 1.68
N ASN A 44 9.29 3.61 2.73
CA ASN A 44 10.58 2.97 2.93
C ASN A 44 10.76 1.68 2.09
N THR A 45 9.72 1.23 1.40
CA THR A 45 9.77 0.04 0.55
C THR A 45 10.15 0.45 -0.88
N VAL A 46 11.28 -0.07 -1.37
CA VAL A 46 11.73 0.20 -2.75
C VAL A 46 10.71 -0.33 -3.76
N ALA A 47 10.31 0.55 -4.69
CA ALA A 47 9.42 0.23 -5.79
C ALA A 47 10.00 -0.86 -6.72
N ILE A 48 9.11 -1.68 -7.29
CA ILE A 48 9.43 -2.65 -8.35
C ILE A 48 8.83 -2.15 -9.65
N HIS A 49 9.69 -1.84 -10.62
CA HIS A 49 9.31 -1.21 -11.89
C HIS A 49 9.47 -2.17 -13.09
N PRO A 50 8.57 -2.19 -14.09
CA PRO A 50 7.33 -1.39 -14.24
C PRO A 50 6.08 -2.17 -13.81
N THR A 51 5.46 -1.82 -12.68
CA THR A 51 4.31 -2.56 -12.14
C THR A 51 3.22 -1.65 -11.58
N ALA A 52 1.96 -2.07 -11.68
CA ALA A 52 0.87 -1.36 -10.99
C ALA A 52 1.00 -1.40 -9.45
N ALA A 53 1.77 -2.34 -8.90
CA ALA A 53 2.00 -2.43 -7.46
C ALA A 53 2.88 -1.28 -6.94
N GLU A 54 3.80 -0.76 -7.76
CA GLU A 54 4.74 0.29 -7.36
C GLU A 54 4.05 1.60 -6.97
N GLU A 55 2.89 1.86 -7.57
CA GLU A 55 2.05 3.02 -7.31
C GLU A 55 1.52 3.06 -5.87
N PHE A 56 1.40 1.92 -5.16
CA PHE A 56 1.03 1.91 -3.74
C PHE A 56 2.14 2.42 -2.82
N VAL A 57 3.40 2.23 -3.20
CA VAL A 57 4.57 2.62 -2.38
C VAL A 57 5.21 3.93 -2.82
N THR A 58 4.56 4.66 -3.73
CA THR A 58 5.06 5.95 -4.28
C THR A 58 4.05 7.10 -4.19
N MET A 59 2.88 6.87 -3.57
CA MET A 59 1.88 7.92 -3.32
C MET A 59 2.44 9.05 -2.44
N ARG A 60 2.00 10.29 -2.71
CA ARG A 60 2.36 11.48 -1.92
C ARG A 60 1.13 12.20 -1.41
#